data_AF-A0A919S9X6-F1
#
_entry.id   AF-A0A919S9X6-F1
#
_cell.length_a   1.000
_cell.length_b   1.000
_cell.length_c   1.000
_cell.angle_alpha   90.00
_cell.angle_beta   90.00
_cell.angle_gamma   90.00
#
_symmetry.space_group_name_H-M   'P 1'
#
loop_
_entity.id
_entity.type
_entity.pdbx_description
1 polymer ?
#
loop_
_entity_poly.entity_id
_entity_poly.type
_entity_poly.pdbx_seq_one_letter_code
_entity_poly.pdbx_strand_id
1 'polypeptide(L)'
;MSRHTGGDRMVRAAQRGDRKAQEQLARAYLPLVYNVAGRALGGDPDVDDVVQEVMLQVIRNLAALRRPESIRAWILTITLHAVDLHQQRGAAIRTVPVDDRPGAVTDFEELAILRLDLSGQRRHVAEAARWLDAEERSVLALWWQETAGQLTRGELADALGTTTAYAGVRVQRMRTQLDRGRAIVVALDAGVRCPGLEIAATGWDGRPGPLWRKRLDRHVRDCRTCLGHSQGQIAPERLLAGCALLPVPGHLTAAVLAQLRATPNPTTTRTVRVNHVAASVTAAVVVAAAALVAYTQLPGSEHPVAQTAASPGPAPTTPRPSTPPKPSKSAGPEPAAAPTRTKQTCGAGLAKAWASWPMPRTGRASYTNLGDGTVRDKITCLVWQRKPAPRTYTYAEAKQYCAGLNLAGDGWHLPSRVELTSITDLSRDNPAIDETAFPGTPPRFFWTSSPWAVTKAPARAWIINFYEGLTSNNADQTGKFNVRCVRSEPGSGRPRYRVSTGQVLDPATGLTWQRAISPAMPPENATGYCAKLTLGGHEWRLPSVQELATTVDESRVAPAIDVTAFPGTAEDARYWSATRPSPDPSLRWSLNYDDGFTTYRAAGSGYARCVR
;
A
#
# COMPACT_ATOMS: atom_id res chain seq x y z
N MET A 1 23.21 27.37 -16.04
CA MET A 1 23.09 27.29 -17.53
C MET A 1 23.90 26.13 -18.16
N SER A 2 24.16 25.00 -17.49
CA SER A 2 25.04 23.93 -18.04
C SER A 2 24.38 22.58 -18.33
N ARG A 3 23.05 22.42 -18.18
CA ARG A 3 22.34 21.14 -18.47
C ARG A 3 21.82 21.02 -19.91
N HIS A 4 21.62 22.12 -20.64
CA HIS A 4 21.06 22.11 -22.01
C HIS A 4 22.04 21.59 -23.07
N THR A 5 23.32 21.98 -23.01
CA THR A 5 24.33 21.62 -24.03
C THR A 5 24.74 20.15 -24.05
N GLY A 6 24.50 19.40 -22.96
CA GLY A 6 24.71 17.94 -22.92
C GLY A 6 23.58 17.15 -23.59
N GLY A 7 22.33 17.58 -23.38
CA GLY A 7 21.15 16.94 -23.95
C GLY A 7 21.08 17.09 -25.47
N ASP A 8 21.37 18.29 -25.98
CA ASP A 8 21.32 18.56 -27.42
C ASP A 8 22.36 17.75 -28.20
N ARG A 9 23.55 17.56 -27.61
CA ARG A 9 24.62 16.73 -28.20
C ARG A 9 24.21 15.26 -28.28
N MET A 10 23.57 14.74 -27.22
CA MET A 10 23.03 13.37 -27.21
C MET A 10 21.93 13.18 -28.27
N VAL A 11 20.99 14.11 -28.37
CA VAL A 11 19.91 14.05 -29.37
C VAL A 11 20.47 14.08 -30.78
N ARG A 12 21.42 14.99 -31.07
CA ARG A 12 22.07 15.08 -32.39
C ARG A 12 22.88 13.83 -32.73
N ALA A 13 23.52 13.18 -31.76
CA ALA A 13 24.20 11.91 -31.98
C ALA A 13 23.21 10.78 -32.30
N ALA A 14 22.11 10.71 -31.55
CA ALA A 14 21.04 9.74 -31.79
C ALA A 14 20.37 9.94 -33.17
N GLN A 15 20.22 11.19 -33.63
CA GLN A 15 19.74 11.53 -34.97
C GLN A 15 20.65 11.02 -36.09
N ARG A 16 21.96 10.96 -35.85
CA ARG A 16 22.95 10.40 -36.78
C ARG A 16 23.04 8.87 -36.75
N GLY A 17 22.16 8.21 -35.99
CA GLY A 17 22.13 6.75 -35.88
C GLY A 17 23.12 6.17 -34.87
N ASP A 18 23.71 6.99 -33.98
CA ASP A 18 24.54 6.47 -32.89
C ASP A 18 23.68 5.63 -31.93
N ARG A 19 23.92 4.32 -31.93
CA ARG A 19 23.15 3.35 -31.15
C ARG A 19 23.26 3.60 -29.64
N LYS A 20 24.43 3.99 -29.13
CA LYS A 20 24.61 4.28 -27.71
C LYS A 20 23.82 5.53 -27.32
N ALA A 21 23.80 6.54 -28.19
CA ALA A 21 23.02 7.75 -27.97
C ALA A 21 21.51 7.47 -28.02
N GLN A 22 21.05 6.58 -28.91
CA GLN A 22 19.64 6.15 -28.97
C GLN A 22 19.22 5.38 -27.72
N GLU A 23 20.05 4.45 -27.22
CA GLU A 23 19.78 3.74 -25.95
C GLU A 23 19.73 4.70 -24.76
N GLN A 24 20.66 5.68 -24.70
CA GLN A 24 20.69 6.68 -23.63
C GLN A 24 19.46 7.59 -23.68
N LEU A 25 19.05 8.02 -24.88
CA LEU A 25 17.83 8.80 -25.08
C LEU A 25 16.60 8.00 -24.64
N ALA A 26 16.52 6.73 -25.04
CA ALA A 26 15.42 5.86 -24.65
C ALA A 26 15.33 5.74 -23.12
N ARG A 27 16.44 5.44 -22.43
CA ARG A 27 16.47 5.37 -20.96
C ARG A 27 16.06 6.68 -20.28
N ALA A 28 16.44 7.82 -20.85
CA ALA A 28 16.15 9.12 -20.29
C ALA A 28 14.66 9.50 -20.39
N TYR A 29 13.99 9.16 -21.49
CA TYR A 29 12.61 9.60 -21.77
C TYR A 29 11.54 8.54 -21.55
N LEU A 30 11.92 7.26 -21.42
CA LEU A 30 10.99 6.17 -21.13
C LEU A 30 10.15 6.41 -19.85
N PRO A 31 10.70 6.94 -18.74
CA PRO A 31 9.89 7.29 -17.57
C PRO A 31 8.82 8.33 -17.86
N LEU A 32 9.13 9.35 -18.66
CA LEU A 32 8.18 10.39 -19.04
C LEU A 32 7.03 9.79 -19.87
N VAL A 33 7.36 9.00 -20.89
CA VAL A 33 6.36 8.35 -21.75
C VAL A 33 5.47 7.39 -20.95
N TYR A 34 6.06 6.53 -20.13
CA TYR A 34 5.33 5.60 -19.27
C TYR A 34 4.36 6.31 -18.32
N ASN A 35 4.82 7.40 -17.69
CA ASN A 35 4.02 8.16 -16.75
C ASN A 35 2.87 8.94 -17.41
N VAL A 36 3.04 9.38 -18.66
CA VAL A 36 1.99 10.10 -19.39
C VAL A 36 1.00 9.11 -20.01
N ALA A 37 1.48 8.10 -20.73
CA ALA A 37 0.63 7.10 -21.37
C ALA A 37 -0.22 6.34 -20.35
N GLY A 38 0.37 5.84 -19.26
CA GLY A 38 -0.37 5.08 -18.26
C GLY A 38 -1.43 5.90 -17.52
N ARG A 39 -1.17 7.19 -17.24
CA ARG A 39 -2.17 8.08 -16.63
C ARG A 39 -3.29 8.45 -17.61
N ALA A 40 -2.95 8.67 -18.87
CA ALA A 40 -3.94 9.02 -19.88
C ALA A 40 -4.87 7.83 -20.22
N LEU A 41 -4.34 6.60 -20.16
CA LEU A 41 -5.08 5.37 -20.41
C LEU A 41 -5.87 4.88 -19.18
N GLY A 42 -5.47 5.23 -17.96
CA GLY A 42 -6.27 4.99 -16.75
C GLY A 42 -6.32 3.50 -16.33
N GLY A 43 -5.19 2.79 -16.40
CA GLY A 43 -5.11 1.37 -16.02
C GLY A 43 -5.47 0.38 -17.13
N ASP A 44 -5.39 0.78 -18.39
CA ASP A 44 -5.54 -0.12 -19.53
C ASP A 44 -4.43 -1.21 -19.52
N PRO A 45 -4.76 -2.49 -19.79
CA PRO A 45 -3.77 -3.57 -19.80
C PRO A 45 -2.67 -3.37 -20.84
N ASP A 46 -2.96 -2.64 -21.92
CA ASP A 46 -2.07 -2.49 -23.07
C ASP A 46 -1.12 -1.29 -22.93
N VAL A 47 -1.02 -0.69 -21.72
CA VAL A 47 -0.13 0.46 -21.47
C VAL A 47 1.33 0.15 -21.83
N ASP A 48 1.82 -1.04 -21.48
CA ASP A 48 3.21 -1.45 -21.77
C ASP A 48 3.46 -1.53 -23.29
N ASP A 49 2.48 -2.05 -24.05
CA ASP A 49 2.54 -2.17 -25.50
C ASP A 49 2.50 -0.79 -26.17
N VAL A 50 1.61 0.10 -25.73
CA VAL A 50 1.52 1.48 -26.22
C VAL A 50 2.82 2.23 -25.95
N VAL A 51 3.39 2.09 -24.74
CA VAL A 51 4.66 2.74 -24.39
C VAL A 51 5.81 2.21 -25.25
N GLN A 52 5.87 0.90 -25.47
CA GLN A 52 6.88 0.29 -26.33
C GLN A 52 6.76 0.81 -27.77
N GLU A 53 5.55 0.81 -28.34
CA GLU A 53 5.31 1.32 -29.69
C GLU A 53 5.73 2.80 -29.83
N VAL A 54 5.35 3.64 -28.87
CA VAL A 54 5.74 5.07 -28.82
C VAL A 54 7.26 5.21 -28.82
N MET A 55 7.96 4.46 -27.98
CA MET A 55 9.43 4.57 -27.90
C MET A 55 10.11 4.16 -29.20
N LEU A 56 9.60 3.12 -29.87
CA LEU A 56 10.10 2.73 -31.19
C LEU A 56 9.77 3.78 -32.25
N GLN A 57 8.60 4.40 -32.20
CA GLN A 57 8.21 5.48 -33.11
C GLN A 57 9.07 6.72 -32.91
N VAL A 58 9.40 7.06 -31.67
CA VAL A 58 10.32 8.15 -31.30
C VAL A 58 11.69 7.91 -31.91
N ILE A 59 12.27 6.72 -31.77
CA ILE A 59 13.61 6.45 -32.34
C ILE A 59 13.58 6.39 -33.87
N ARG A 60 12.56 5.74 -34.47
CA ARG A 60 12.42 5.65 -35.94
C ARG A 60 12.26 7.02 -36.60
N ASN A 61 11.52 7.93 -35.98
CA ASN A 61 11.24 9.25 -36.53
C ASN A 61 12.14 10.36 -35.96
N LEU A 62 13.17 10.01 -35.20
CA LEU A 62 14.02 10.98 -34.50
C LEU A 62 14.70 11.98 -35.46
N ALA A 63 15.01 11.53 -36.69
CA ALA A 63 15.57 12.39 -37.74
C ALA A 63 14.62 13.51 -38.19
N ALA A 64 13.30 13.37 -37.99
CA ALA A 64 12.31 14.39 -38.34
C ALA A 64 12.24 15.54 -37.31
N LEU A 65 12.89 15.38 -36.15
CA LEU A 65 12.95 16.42 -35.12
C LEU A 65 13.86 17.58 -35.58
N ARG A 66 13.24 18.68 -36.00
CA ARG A 66 13.97 19.87 -36.49
C ARG A 66 14.72 20.63 -35.38
N ARG A 67 14.12 20.67 -34.19
CA ARG A 67 14.58 21.44 -33.02
C ARG A 67 14.88 20.49 -31.86
N PRO A 68 16.15 20.11 -31.63
CA PRO A 68 16.52 19.18 -30.57
C PRO A 68 16.07 19.61 -29.17
N GLU A 69 15.97 20.92 -28.92
CA GLU A 69 15.47 21.49 -27.68
C GLU A 69 13.99 21.16 -27.41
N SER A 70 13.22 20.85 -28.46
CA SER A 70 11.79 20.50 -28.37
C SER A 70 11.54 18.99 -28.24
N ILE A 71 12.57 18.19 -27.97
CA ILE A 71 12.48 16.72 -27.87
C ILE A 71 11.38 16.26 -26.90
N ARG A 72 11.18 16.92 -25.76
CA ARG A 72 10.14 16.56 -24.79
C ARG A 72 8.75 16.72 -25.37
N ALA A 73 8.44 17.93 -25.84
CA ALA A 73 7.14 18.23 -26.44
C ALA A 73 6.84 17.31 -27.63
N TRP A 74 7.85 17.06 -28.49
CA TRP A 74 7.71 16.17 -29.64
C TRP A 74 7.41 14.71 -29.25
N ILE A 75 8.12 14.16 -28.25
CA ILE A 75 7.83 12.83 -27.70
C ILE A 75 6.41 12.76 -27.13
N LEU A 76 5.98 13.81 -26.41
CA LEU A 76 4.65 13.88 -25.83
C LEU A 76 3.56 13.96 -26.90
N THR A 77 3.77 14.68 -28.00
CA THR A 77 2.83 14.67 -29.14
C THR A 77 2.65 13.26 -29.70
N ILE A 78 3.74 12.50 -29.88
CA ILE A 78 3.66 11.10 -30.33
C ILE A 78 2.92 10.25 -29.30
N THR A 79 3.21 10.44 -28.01
CA THR A 79 2.57 9.69 -26.91
C THR A 79 1.07 9.94 -26.88
N LEU A 80 0.63 11.20 -26.95
CA LEU A 80 -0.79 11.57 -26.93
C LEU A 80 -1.52 11.04 -28.17
N HIS A 81 -0.87 11.07 -29.34
CA HIS A 81 -1.46 10.52 -30.56
C HIS A 81 -1.64 8.99 -30.48
N ALA A 82 -0.66 8.27 -29.94
CA ALA A 82 -0.78 6.82 -29.74
C ALA A 82 -1.90 6.47 -28.74
N VAL A 83 -2.01 7.24 -27.65
CA VAL A 83 -3.09 7.09 -26.67
C VAL A 83 -4.47 7.34 -27.28
N ASP A 84 -4.61 8.37 -28.12
CA ASP A 84 -5.86 8.68 -28.82
C ASP A 84 -6.23 7.57 -29.81
N LEU A 85 -5.26 7.10 -30.61
CA LEU A 85 -5.46 6.00 -31.55
C LEU A 85 -5.88 4.69 -30.86
N HIS A 86 -5.27 4.36 -29.72
CA HIS A 86 -5.63 3.19 -28.91
C HIS A 86 -7.09 3.27 -28.43
N GLN A 87 -7.47 4.42 -27.87
CA GLN A 87 -8.84 4.63 -27.37
C GLN A 87 -9.89 4.58 -28.49
N GLN A 88 -9.57 5.11 -29.68
CA GLN A 88 -10.46 5.02 -30.84
C GLN A 88 -10.65 3.58 -31.33
N ARG A 89 -9.57 2.77 -31.36
CA ARG A 89 -9.63 1.35 -31.74
C ARG A 89 -10.42 0.52 -30.74
N GLY A 90 -10.22 0.74 -29.44
CA GLY A 90 -11.01 0.08 -28.39
C GLY A 90 -12.49 0.40 -28.45
N ALA A 91 -12.86 1.63 -28.86
CA ALA A 91 -14.26 2.01 -29.07
C ALA A 91 -14.92 1.31 -30.27
N ALA A 92 -14.16 1.01 -31.33
CA ALA A 92 -14.65 0.35 -32.54
C ALA A 92 -14.87 -1.18 -32.36
N ILE A 93 -14.09 -1.83 -31.49
CA ILE A 93 -14.13 -3.29 -31.26
C ILE A 93 -15.26 -3.70 -30.28
N ARG A 94 -15.82 -2.75 -29.54
CA ARG A 94 -16.77 -2.98 -28.43
C ARG A 94 -18.23 -3.31 -28.85
N THR A 95 -18.43 -3.87 -30.05
CA THR A 95 -19.75 -4.20 -30.62
C THR A 95 -20.17 -5.67 -30.45
N VAL A 96 -19.36 -6.52 -29.80
CA VAL A 96 -19.75 -7.90 -29.47
C VAL A 96 -19.72 -8.10 -27.96
N PRO A 97 -20.84 -8.49 -27.32
CA PRO A 97 -20.83 -8.82 -25.89
C PRO A 97 -20.18 -10.19 -25.73
N VAL A 98 -18.90 -10.17 -25.35
CA VAL A 98 -18.23 -11.33 -24.77
C VAL A 98 -18.53 -11.31 -23.27
N ASP A 99 -18.91 -12.47 -22.76
CA ASP A 99 -19.22 -12.75 -21.35
C ASP A 99 -18.12 -12.19 -20.43
N ASP A 100 -18.42 -11.07 -19.76
CA ASP A 100 -17.53 -10.33 -18.85
C ASP A 100 -17.32 -11.18 -17.59
N ARG A 101 -16.39 -12.14 -17.64
CA ARG A 101 -15.60 -12.46 -16.44
C ARG A 101 -15.03 -11.13 -15.94
N PRO A 102 -15.05 -10.80 -14.63
CA PRO A 102 -14.41 -9.59 -14.13
C PRO A 102 -12.93 -9.66 -14.49
N GLY A 103 -12.58 -9.02 -15.60
CA GLY A 103 -11.23 -8.92 -16.12
C GLY A 103 -10.38 -8.27 -15.05
N ALA A 104 -9.23 -8.87 -14.78
CA ALA A 104 -8.22 -8.32 -13.91
C ALA A 104 -8.07 -6.82 -14.19
N VAL A 105 -8.43 -5.99 -13.20
CA VAL A 105 -8.23 -4.54 -13.27
C VAL A 105 -6.72 -4.33 -13.30
N THR A 106 -6.17 -3.95 -14.45
CA THR A 106 -4.72 -3.80 -14.63
C THR A 106 -4.23 -2.47 -14.06
N ASP A 107 -3.90 -2.52 -12.77
CA ASP A 107 -2.63 -2.09 -12.18
C ASP A 107 -2.05 -0.68 -12.39
N PHE A 108 -2.40 0.21 -13.32
CA PHE A 108 -1.65 1.50 -13.39
C PHE A 108 -2.10 2.52 -12.33
N GLU A 109 -3.40 2.80 -12.25
CA GLU A 109 -3.98 3.67 -11.21
C GLU A 109 -3.90 2.98 -9.83
N GLU A 110 -4.07 1.65 -9.79
CA GLU A 110 -3.93 0.88 -8.56
C GLU A 110 -2.47 0.79 -8.10
N LEU A 111 -1.47 0.59 -8.97
CA LEU A 111 -0.03 0.72 -8.61
C LEU A 111 0.33 2.15 -8.22
N ALA A 112 -0.30 3.18 -8.80
CA ALA A 112 -0.18 4.54 -8.32
C ALA A 112 -0.76 4.67 -6.91
N ILE A 113 -1.99 4.17 -6.67
CA ILE A 113 -2.69 4.16 -5.37
C ILE A 113 -1.97 3.28 -4.32
N LEU A 114 -1.24 2.25 -4.73
CA LEU A 114 -0.52 1.30 -3.88
C LEU A 114 0.92 1.76 -3.57
N ARG A 115 1.60 2.46 -4.49
CA ARG A 115 2.95 3.05 -4.26
C ARG A 115 2.89 4.40 -3.59
N LEU A 116 1.78 5.10 -3.77
CA LEU A 116 1.47 6.27 -3.00
C LEU A 116 0.74 5.76 -1.75
N ASP A 117 1.38 5.68 -0.59
CA ASP A 117 0.68 5.43 0.68
C ASP A 117 -0.25 6.63 0.96
N LEU A 118 -1.49 6.58 0.45
CA LEU A 118 -2.35 7.75 0.34
C LEU A 118 -3.46 7.83 1.38
N SER A 119 -3.47 8.96 2.10
CA SER A 119 -4.67 9.45 2.81
C SER A 119 -5.90 9.41 1.91
N GLY A 120 -7.09 9.12 2.45
CA GLY A 120 -8.34 9.00 1.68
C GLY A 120 -8.56 10.10 0.64
N GLN A 121 -8.24 11.36 0.96
CA GLN A 121 -8.36 12.49 0.01
C GLN A 121 -7.56 12.34 -1.29
N ARG A 122 -6.43 11.64 -1.27
CA ARG A 122 -5.59 11.41 -2.46
C ARG A 122 -6.09 10.21 -3.27
N ARG A 123 -6.67 9.20 -2.61
CA ARG A 123 -7.43 8.13 -3.29
C ARG A 123 -8.62 8.73 -4.04
N HIS A 124 -9.35 9.64 -3.41
CA HIS A 124 -10.46 10.35 -4.06
C HIS A 124 -10.03 11.15 -5.29
N VAL A 125 -8.81 11.70 -5.34
CA VAL A 125 -8.28 12.37 -6.54
C VAL A 125 -7.96 11.38 -7.66
N ALA A 126 -7.40 10.21 -7.33
CA ALA A 126 -7.15 9.16 -8.32
C ALA A 126 -8.47 8.61 -8.90
N GLU A 127 -9.46 8.33 -8.05
CA GLU A 127 -10.78 7.90 -8.49
C GLU A 127 -11.52 8.98 -9.28
N ALA A 128 -11.38 10.25 -8.91
CA ALA A 128 -11.94 11.38 -9.64
C ALA A 128 -11.42 11.49 -11.08
N ALA A 129 -10.15 11.11 -11.32
CA ALA A 129 -9.56 11.12 -12.66
C ALA A 129 -10.31 10.21 -13.63
N ARG A 130 -10.94 9.13 -13.15
CA ARG A 130 -11.74 8.20 -13.96
C ARG A 130 -13.04 8.82 -14.47
N TRP A 131 -13.50 9.90 -13.87
CA TRP A 131 -14.71 10.63 -14.30
C TRP A 131 -14.45 11.63 -15.43
N LEU A 132 -13.18 11.85 -15.78
CA LEU A 132 -12.77 12.71 -16.87
C LEU A 132 -12.90 12.01 -18.22
N ASP A 133 -13.18 12.78 -19.26
CA ASP A 133 -13.13 12.24 -20.62
C ASP A 133 -11.68 11.99 -21.10
N ALA A 134 -11.52 11.38 -22.27
CA ALA A 134 -10.20 11.03 -22.82
C ALA A 134 -9.28 12.26 -23.02
N GLU A 135 -9.87 13.37 -23.43
CA GLU A 135 -9.14 14.63 -23.67
C GLU A 135 -8.69 15.24 -22.34
N GLU A 136 -9.58 15.30 -21.36
CA GLU A 136 -9.32 15.78 -20.01
C GLU A 136 -8.27 14.92 -19.28
N ARG A 137 -8.31 13.59 -19.43
CA ARG A 137 -7.28 12.66 -18.88
C ARG A 137 -5.90 12.91 -19.49
N SER A 138 -5.83 13.21 -20.78
CA SER A 138 -4.58 13.58 -21.46
C SER A 138 -4.01 14.90 -20.92
N VAL A 139 -4.85 15.92 -20.74
CA VAL A 139 -4.45 17.20 -20.13
C VAL A 139 -4.01 17.01 -18.67
N LEU A 140 -4.72 16.17 -17.91
CA LEU A 140 -4.40 15.82 -16.55
C LEU A 140 -3.03 15.13 -16.44
N ALA A 141 -2.72 14.19 -17.33
CA ALA A 141 -1.43 13.49 -17.36
C ALA A 141 -0.25 14.46 -17.57
N LEU A 142 -0.38 15.41 -18.50
CA LEU A 142 0.64 16.44 -18.76
C LEU A 142 0.79 17.41 -17.60
N TRP A 143 -0.33 17.88 -17.04
CA TRP A 143 -0.35 18.78 -15.91
C TRP A 143 0.29 18.16 -14.65
N TRP A 144 0.17 16.85 -14.47
CA TRP A 144 0.90 16.13 -13.43
C TRP A 144 2.42 16.20 -13.60
N GLN A 145 2.91 16.13 -14.83
CA GLN A 145 4.34 16.28 -15.11
C GLN A 145 4.79 17.74 -14.92
N GLU A 146 3.93 18.71 -15.24
CA GLU A 146 4.17 20.14 -14.96
C GLU A 146 4.30 20.40 -13.45
N THR A 147 3.35 19.91 -12.66
CA THR A 147 3.36 20.05 -11.19
C THR A 147 4.51 19.29 -10.52
N ALA A 148 4.97 18.18 -11.11
CA ALA A 148 6.17 17.46 -10.68
C ALA A 148 7.50 18.13 -11.14
N GLY A 149 7.43 19.27 -11.83
CA GLY A 149 8.59 20.02 -12.32
C GLY A 149 9.34 19.34 -13.47
N GLN A 150 8.74 18.33 -14.12
CA GLN A 150 9.32 17.62 -15.27
C GLN A 150 9.02 18.31 -16.60
N LEU A 151 7.95 19.10 -16.66
CA LEU A 151 7.54 19.87 -17.83
C LEU A 151 7.31 21.34 -17.48
N THR A 152 7.59 22.20 -18.45
CA THR A 152 7.16 23.59 -18.43
C THR A 152 5.77 23.74 -19.04
N ARG A 153 5.06 24.83 -18.72
CA ARG A 153 3.79 25.18 -19.37
C ARG A 153 3.92 25.31 -20.90
N GLY A 154 5.06 25.78 -21.38
CA GLY A 154 5.37 25.86 -22.82
C GLY A 154 5.44 24.48 -23.48
N GLU A 155 6.19 23.54 -22.89
CA GLU A 155 6.28 22.16 -23.39
C GLU A 155 4.92 21.44 -23.34
N LEU A 156 4.09 21.71 -22.32
CA LEU A 156 2.71 21.21 -22.26
C LEU A 156 1.86 21.77 -23.39
N ALA A 157 1.96 23.07 -23.68
CA ALA A 157 1.22 23.72 -24.76
C ALA A 157 1.64 23.19 -26.13
N ASP A 158 2.94 23.04 -26.36
CA ASP A 158 3.50 22.47 -27.58
C ASP A 158 3.03 21.02 -27.79
N ALA A 159 3.02 20.19 -26.72
CA ALA A 159 2.53 18.82 -26.77
C ALA A 159 1.04 18.74 -27.16
N LEU A 160 0.24 19.68 -26.65
CA LEU A 160 -1.18 19.82 -26.96
C LEU A 160 -1.45 20.52 -28.32
N GLY A 161 -0.42 20.96 -29.04
CA GLY A 161 -0.55 21.66 -30.31
C GLY A 161 -1.22 23.03 -30.19
N THR A 162 -0.99 23.75 -29.09
CA THR A 162 -1.72 24.99 -28.78
C THR A 162 -0.83 26.07 -28.15
N THR A 163 -1.38 27.27 -27.93
CA THR A 163 -0.68 28.38 -27.29
C THR A 163 -0.62 28.20 -25.77
N THR A 164 0.41 28.77 -25.13
CA THR A 164 0.58 28.75 -23.67
C THR A 164 -0.66 29.27 -22.93
N ALA A 165 -1.31 30.31 -23.46
CA ALA A 165 -2.53 30.88 -22.88
C ALA A 165 -3.72 29.91 -22.96
N TYR A 166 -3.94 29.29 -24.12
CA TYR A 166 -5.04 28.33 -24.29
C TYR A 166 -4.81 27.02 -23.53
N ALA A 167 -3.56 26.56 -23.44
CA ALA A 167 -3.17 25.48 -22.53
C ALA A 167 -3.51 25.81 -21.07
N GLY A 168 -3.31 27.08 -20.66
CA GLY A 168 -3.83 27.67 -19.42
C GLY A 168 -5.30 27.35 -19.15
N VAL A 169 -6.14 27.70 -20.12
CA VAL A 169 -7.60 27.51 -20.06
C VAL A 169 -7.97 26.02 -20.01
N ARG A 170 -7.34 25.17 -20.83
CA ARG A 170 -7.59 23.73 -20.84
C ARG A 170 -7.26 23.07 -19.50
N VAL A 171 -6.11 23.42 -18.91
CA VAL A 171 -5.72 22.94 -17.57
C VAL A 171 -6.73 23.39 -16.53
N GLN A 172 -7.16 24.65 -16.54
CA GLN A 172 -8.15 25.15 -15.58
C GLN A 172 -9.51 24.46 -15.72
N ARG A 173 -9.96 24.21 -16.96
CA ARG A 173 -11.18 23.46 -17.24
C ARG A 173 -11.08 22.03 -16.71
N MET A 174 -9.98 21.34 -17.01
CA MET A 174 -9.71 19.99 -16.52
C MET A 174 -9.71 19.94 -14.98
N ARG A 175 -9.01 20.85 -14.30
CA ARG A 175 -8.98 20.93 -12.83
C ARG A 175 -10.38 21.09 -12.23
N THR A 176 -11.19 21.96 -12.84
CA THR A 176 -12.59 22.14 -12.44
C THR A 176 -13.38 20.85 -12.55
N GLN A 177 -13.16 20.06 -13.60
CA GLN A 177 -13.83 18.76 -13.74
C GLN A 177 -13.29 17.70 -12.78
N LEU A 178 -12.00 17.73 -12.47
CA LEU A 178 -11.39 16.85 -11.48
C LEU A 178 -11.99 17.12 -10.09
N ASP A 179 -12.13 18.38 -9.69
CA ASP A 179 -12.75 18.75 -8.41
C ASP A 179 -14.24 18.33 -8.35
N ARG A 180 -14.98 18.47 -9.45
CA ARG A 180 -16.37 17.97 -9.54
C ARG A 180 -16.45 16.46 -9.43
N GLY A 181 -15.59 15.74 -10.15
CA GLY A 181 -15.47 14.28 -10.05
C GLY A 181 -15.13 13.85 -8.63
N ARG A 182 -14.23 14.56 -7.97
CA ARG A 182 -13.84 14.29 -6.60
C ARG A 182 -14.96 14.55 -5.61
N ALA A 183 -15.74 15.61 -5.76
CA ALA A 183 -16.92 15.86 -4.94
C ALA A 183 -17.94 14.72 -5.07
N ILE A 184 -18.14 14.18 -6.28
CA ILE A 184 -18.97 12.99 -6.50
C ILE A 184 -18.40 11.78 -5.78
N VAL A 185 -17.12 11.48 -5.96
CA VAL A 185 -16.45 10.34 -5.31
C VAL A 185 -16.59 10.42 -3.80
N VAL A 186 -16.30 11.57 -3.19
CA VAL A 186 -16.41 11.75 -1.74
C VAL A 186 -17.86 11.61 -1.24
N ALA A 187 -18.84 12.08 -2.01
CA ALA A 187 -20.24 11.91 -1.65
C ALA A 187 -20.72 10.45 -1.78
N LEU A 188 -20.17 9.68 -2.73
CA LEU A 188 -20.44 8.25 -2.89
C LEU A 188 -19.72 7.38 -1.85
N ASP A 189 -18.52 7.78 -1.43
CA ASP A 189 -17.70 7.11 -0.42
C ASP A 189 -18.12 7.45 1.02
N ALA A 190 -19.05 8.40 1.20
CA ALA A 190 -19.58 8.72 2.51
C ALA A 190 -20.35 7.53 3.10
N GLY A 191 -20.04 7.16 4.35
CA GLY A 191 -20.60 5.97 5.01
C GLY A 191 -22.14 5.96 5.12
N VAL A 192 -22.79 7.12 5.23
CA VAL A 192 -24.25 7.25 5.08
C VAL A 192 -24.54 8.10 3.84
N ARG A 193 -25.08 7.46 2.81
CA ARG A 193 -25.37 8.13 1.53
C ARG A 193 -26.62 8.99 1.64
N CYS A 194 -26.59 10.13 0.95
CA CYS A 194 -27.77 10.98 0.83
C CYS A 194 -28.84 10.26 0.00
N PRO A 195 -30.10 10.16 0.45
CA PRO A 195 -31.17 9.51 -0.32
C PRO A 195 -31.37 10.11 -1.72
N GLY A 196 -31.19 11.43 -1.85
CA GLY A 196 -31.27 12.09 -3.16
C GLY A 196 -30.11 11.72 -4.10
N LEU A 197 -28.94 11.38 -3.56
CA LEU A 197 -27.80 10.90 -4.34
C LEU A 197 -28.05 9.47 -4.82
N GLU A 198 -28.66 8.62 -3.99
CA GLU A 198 -29.07 7.26 -4.39
C GLU A 198 -30.08 7.29 -5.53
N ILE A 199 -31.08 8.19 -5.45
CA ILE A 199 -32.04 8.42 -6.54
C ILE A 199 -31.34 8.95 -7.81
N ALA A 200 -30.36 9.84 -7.65
CA ALA A 200 -29.57 10.34 -8.76
C ALA A 200 -28.68 9.24 -9.39
N ALA A 201 -28.29 8.23 -8.62
CA ALA A 201 -27.51 7.08 -9.06
C ALA A 201 -28.35 5.89 -9.55
N THR A 202 -29.69 5.95 -9.48
CA THR A 202 -30.55 4.86 -9.94
C THR A 202 -30.29 4.52 -11.41
N GLY A 203 -29.99 3.25 -11.67
CA GLY A 203 -29.65 2.72 -12.99
C GLY A 203 -28.17 2.85 -13.38
N TRP A 204 -27.31 3.31 -12.46
CA TRP A 204 -25.87 3.37 -12.68
C TRP A 204 -25.22 2.01 -12.44
N ASP A 205 -24.40 1.57 -13.38
CA ASP A 205 -23.61 0.33 -13.35
C ASP A 205 -22.30 0.46 -12.54
N GLY A 206 -22.09 1.60 -11.89
CA GLY A 206 -20.86 1.91 -11.14
C GLY A 206 -19.69 2.37 -12.01
N ARG A 207 -19.85 2.47 -13.33
CA ARG A 207 -18.77 2.90 -14.23
C ARG A 207 -18.74 4.43 -14.37
N PRO A 208 -17.64 5.13 -14.02
CA PRO A 208 -17.51 6.56 -14.22
C PRO A 208 -17.67 6.96 -15.70
N GLY A 209 -18.28 8.12 -15.95
CA GLY A 209 -18.38 8.66 -17.30
C GLY A 209 -19.04 10.04 -17.36
N PRO A 210 -18.94 10.76 -18.50
CA PRO A 210 -19.38 12.16 -18.60
C PRO A 210 -20.88 12.39 -18.34
N LEU A 211 -21.74 11.45 -18.77
CA LEU A 211 -23.19 11.52 -18.55
C LEU A 211 -23.53 11.40 -17.05
N TRP A 212 -22.97 10.38 -16.40
CA TRP A 212 -23.16 10.17 -14.96
C TRP A 212 -22.50 11.26 -14.12
N ARG A 213 -21.32 11.75 -14.54
CA ARG A 213 -20.67 12.92 -13.93
C ARG A 213 -21.62 14.09 -13.89
N LYS A 214 -22.24 14.46 -15.02
CA LYS A 214 -23.19 15.59 -15.10
C LYS A 214 -24.42 15.38 -14.22
N ARG A 215 -24.98 14.16 -14.18
CA ARG A 215 -26.17 13.84 -13.39
C ARG A 215 -25.88 13.90 -11.89
N LEU A 216 -24.80 13.27 -11.43
CA LEU A 216 -24.42 13.23 -10.02
C LEU A 216 -23.86 14.59 -9.55
N ASP A 217 -23.06 15.28 -10.36
CA ASP A 217 -22.56 16.63 -10.07
C ASP A 217 -23.69 17.62 -9.79
N ARG A 218 -24.78 17.56 -10.57
CA ARG A 218 -25.97 18.40 -10.33
C ARG A 218 -26.50 18.18 -8.91
N HIS A 219 -26.71 16.93 -8.52
CA HIS A 219 -27.19 16.61 -7.18
C HIS A 219 -26.19 17.05 -6.10
N VAL A 220 -24.91 16.72 -6.27
CA VAL A 220 -23.87 17.03 -5.27
C VAL A 220 -23.74 18.52 -5.02
N ARG A 221 -23.89 19.36 -6.06
CA ARG A 221 -23.87 20.83 -5.93
C ARG A 221 -25.12 21.40 -5.26
N ASP A 222 -26.29 20.82 -5.54
CA ASP A 222 -27.57 21.34 -5.05
C ASP A 222 -27.93 20.80 -3.65
N CYS A 223 -27.32 19.69 -3.21
CA CYS A 223 -27.57 19.07 -1.91
C CYS A 223 -26.54 19.50 -0.86
N ARG A 224 -27.02 20.15 0.21
CA ARG A 224 -26.18 20.62 1.34
C ARG A 224 -25.38 19.50 2.01
N THR A 225 -25.94 18.30 2.14
CA THR A 225 -25.27 17.15 2.76
C THR A 225 -24.12 16.65 1.90
N CYS A 226 -24.37 16.42 0.61
CA CYS A 226 -23.36 15.99 -0.36
C CYS A 226 -22.25 17.03 -0.51
N LEU A 227 -22.61 18.31 -0.60
CA LEU A 227 -21.65 19.41 -0.63
C LEU A 227 -20.83 19.47 0.67
N GLY A 228 -21.46 19.23 1.82
CA GLY A 228 -20.83 19.17 3.14
C GLY A 228 -19.71 18.13 3.22
N HIS A 229 -19.88 16.94 2.64
CA HIS A 229 -18.83 15.91 2.60
C HIS A 229 -17.59 16.37 1.82
N SER A 230 -17.76 17.26 0.84
CA SER A 230 -16.65 17.80 0.05
C SER A 230 -15.96 19.03 0.68
N GLN A 231 -16.45 19.54 1.82
CA GLN A 231 -15.82 20.68 2.51
C GLN A 231 -14.48 20.29 3.15
N GLY A 232 -13.52 21.21 3.14
CA GLY A 232 -12.19 20.99 3.73
C GLY A 232 -11.26 20.07 2.91
N GLN A 233 -11.61 19.81 1.64
CA GLN A 233 -10.72 19.11 0.71
C GLN A 233 -9.47 19.95 0.42
N ILE A 234 -8.30 19.34 0.57
CA ILE A 234 -7.04 19.96 0.16
C ILE A 234 -6.99 19.98 -1.37
N ALA A 235 -6.56 21.09 -1.96
CA ALA A 235 -6.43 21.24 -3.41
C ALA A 235 -5.56 20.11 -4.02
N PRO A 236 -5.96 19.51 -5.16
CA PRO A 236 -5.24 18.39 -5.76
C PRO A 236 -3.74 18.66 -5.95
N GLU A 237 -3.34 19.89 -6.29
CA GLU A 237 -1.94 20.27 -6.51
C GLU A 237 -1.09 20.09 -5.26
N ARG A 238 -1.64 20.43 -4.09
CA ARG A 238 -0.96 20.30 -2.80
C ARG A 238 -0.93 18.86 -2.33
N LEU A 239 -1.97 18.11 -2.67
CA LEU A 239 -2.02 16.68 -2.41
C LEU A 239 -0.98 15.93 -3.24
N LEU A 240 -0.70 16.40 -4.46
CA LEU A 240 0.12 15.70 -5.43
C LEU A 240 1.55 16.23 -5.55
N ALA A 241 1.87 17.35 -4.88
CA ALA A 241 3.23 17.84 -4.73
C ALA A 241 4.10 16.78 -4.01
N GLY A 242 5.03 16.18 -4.76
CA GLY A 242 5.90 15.09 -4.26
C GLY A 242 5.40 13.68 -4.57
N CYS A 243 4.32 13.50 -5.34
CA CYS A 243 3.96 12.18 -5.87
C CYS A 243 5.08 11.67 -6.78
N ALA A 244 5.70 10.55 -6.39
CA ALA A 244 6.76 9.91 -7.14
C ALA A 244 6.27 9.53 -8.54
N LEU A 245 7.02 9.92 -9.58
CA LEU A 245 6.88 9.35 -10.91
C LEU A 245 6.95 7.82 -10.77
N LEU A 246 6.04 7.11 -11.43
CA LEU A 246 6.07 5.65 -11.39
C LEU A 246 7.38 5.20 -12.05
N PRO A 247 8.23 4.43 -11.35
CA PRO A 247 9.41 3.86 -11.98
C PRO A 247 8.95 2.89 -13.06
N VAL A 248 9.60 2.98 -14.21
CA VAL A 248 9.32 2.10 -15.36
C VAL A 248 9.66 0.66 -14.97
N PRO A 249 8.78 -0.31 -15.25
CA PRO A 249 9.11 -1.71 -15.08
C PRO A 249 10.40 -2.10 -15.81
N GLY A 250 11.20 -2.95 -15.16
CA GLY A 250 12.50 -3.37 -15.70
C GLY A 250 12.37 -4.14 -17.02
N HIS A 251 11.30 -4.92 -17.18
CA HIS A 251 11.03 -5.67 -18.41
C HIS A 251 10.75 -4.76 -19.59
N LEU A 252 9.99 -3.68 -19.40
CA LEU A 252 9.68 -2.72 -20.45
C LEU A 252 10.94 -1.98 -20.91
N THR A 253 11.79 -1.59 -19.97
CA THR A 253 13.10 -1.01 -20.28
C THR A 253 13.97 -1.99 -21.07
N ALA A 254 14.01 -3.26 -20.66
CA ALA A 254 14.76 -4.30 -21.35
C ALA A 254 14.21 -4.59 -22.76
N ALA A 255 12.89 -4.65 -22.93
CA ALA A 255 12.22 -4.93 -24.20
C ALA A 255 12.49 -3.83 -25.22
N VAL A 256 12.31 -2.56 -24.84
CA VAL A 256 12.61 -1.41 -25.71
C VAL A 256 14.08 -1.43 -26.12
N LEU A 257 15.00 -1.63 -25.17
CA LEU A 257 16.44 -1.65 -25.48
C LEU A 257 16.85 -2.86 -26.33
N ALA A 258 16.26 -4.03 -26.11
CA ALA A 258 16.52 -5.22 -26.90
C ALA A 258 16.08 -5.02 -28.36
N GLN A 259 14.89 -4.48 -28.58
CA GLN A 259 14.42 -4.17 -29.94
C GLN A 259 15.25 -3.06 -30.59
N LEU A 260 15.66 -2.05 -29.82
CA LEU A 260 16.60 -1.05 -30.31
C LEU A 260 17.96 -1.64 -30.66
N ARG A 261 18.41 -2.76 -30.08
CA ARG A 261 19.65 -3.44 -30.49
C ARG A 261 19.45 -4.35 -31.69
N ALA A 262 18.26 -4.94 -31.83
CA ALA A 262 17.92 -5.87 -32.90
C ALA A 262 17.63 -5.19 -34.25
N THR A 263 17.33 -3.87 -34.27
CA THR A 263 17.09 -3.16 -35.53
C THR A 263 18.40 -2.94 -36.31
N PRO A 264 18.57 -3.54 -37.51
CA PRO A 264 19.77 -3.31 -38.31
C PRO A 264 19.87 -1.83 -38.70
N ASN A 265 21.09 -1.29 -38.72
CA ASN A 265 21.31 0.09 -39.15
C ASN A 265 20.81 0.29 -40.59
N PRO A 266 20.10 1.39 -40.91
CA PRO A 266 19.85 1.78 -42.28
C PRO A 266 21.14 2.34 -42.89
N THR A 267 22.14 1.49 -43.08
CA THR A 267 23.28 1.73 -43.96
C THR A 267 23.39 0.58 -44.94
N THR A 268 22.36 0.44 -45.77
CA THR A 268 22.54 -0.04 -47.13
C THR A 268 21.45 0.60 -47.99
N THR A 269 21.83 1.63 -48.71
CA THR A 269 21.05 2.26 -49.78
C THR A 269 20.75 1.19 -50.83
N ARG A 270 19.61 0.50 -50.74
CA ARG A 270 19.06 -0.18 -51.90
C ARG A 270 18.14 0.82 -52.58
N THR A 271 18.68 1.47 -53.60
CA THR A 271 17.95 2.37 -54.50
C THR A 271 16.78 1.61 -55.12
N VAL A 272 15.60 1.74 -54.54
CA VAL A 272 14.35 1.45 -55.24
C VAL A 272 13.90 2.77 -55.83
N ARG A 273 13.95 2.86 -57.16
CA ARG A 273 13.46 4.00 -57.94
C ARG A 273 12.03 4.30 -57.52
N VAL A 274 11.80 5.51 -57.02
CA VAL A 274 10.46 6.08 -56.84
C VAL A 274 10.02 6.58 -58.21
N ASN A 275 9.12 5.84 -58.86
CA ASN A 275 8.30 6.43 -59.92
C ASN A 275 7.11 7.12 -59.25
N HIS A 276 7.02 8.42 -59.45
CA HIS A 276 5.86 9.23 -59.13
C HIS A 276 4.63 8.75 -59.91
N VAL A 277 3.55 8.38 -59.22
CA VAL A 277 2.18 8.60 -59.71
C VAL A 277 1.31 9.02 -58.52
N ALA A 278 0.62 10.14 -58.70
CA ALA A 278 -0.31 10.75 -57.78
C ALA A 278 -1.66 10.01 -57.73
N ALA A 279 -2.38 10.24 -56.63
CA ALA A 279 -3.83 10.11 -56.46
C ALA A 279 -4.47 8.72 -56.63
N SER A 280 -4.90 8.13 -55.52
CA SER A 280 -6.32 7.80 -55.23
C SER A 280 -6.42 6.97 -53.95
N VAL A 281 -7.19 7.46 -52.98
CA VAL A 281 -7.58 6.71 -51.79
C VAL A 281 -8.85 5.97 -52.12
N THR A 282 -8.76 4.65 -52.30
CA THR A 282 -9.90 3.74 -52.25
C THR A 282 -9.47 2.42 -51.61
N ALA A 283 -10.31 1.94 -50.72
CA ALA A 283 -10.18 0.69 -50.00
C ALA A 283 -10.17 -0.52 -50.95
N ALA A 284 -9.28 -1.51 -50.70
CA ALA A 284 -9.58 -2.94 -50.74
C ALA A 284 -8.32 -3.78 -50.42
N VAL A 285 -8.43 -4.59 -49.36
CA VAL A 285 -8.15 -6.03 -49.30
C VAL A 285 -6.92 -6.58 -50.05
N VAL A 286 -5.96 -7.11 -49.26
CA VAL A 286 -5.32 -8.39 -49.58
C VAL A 286 -5.46 -9.31 -48.37
N VAL A 287 -6.39 -10.25 -48.47
CA VAL A 287 -6.47 -11.50 -47.72
C VAL A 287 -6.11 -12.62 -48.69
N ALA A 288 -5.11 -13.43 -48.33
CA ALA A 288 -5.02 -14.89 -48.54
C ALA A 288 -3.60 -15.31 -48.11
N ALA A 289 -3.39 -15.92 -46.93
CA ALA A 289 -3.78 -17.27 -46.50
C ALA A 289 -2.90 -18.39 -47.08
N ALA A 290 -2.21 -19.12 -46.19
CA ALA A 290 -2.06 -20.57 -46.28
C ALA A 290 -1.65 -21.12 -44.91
N ALA A 291 -2.64 -21.61 -44.18
CA ALA A 291 -2.47 -22.58 -43.12
C ALA A 291 -2.18 -23.95 -43.75
N LEU A 292 -1.16 -24.66 -43.25
CA LEU A 292 -1.00 -26.09 -43.48
C LEU A 292 -0.19 -26.68 -42.32
N VAL A 293 -0.87 -27.22 -41.30
CA VAL A 293 -0.31 -28.29 -40.48
C VAL A 293 -1.38 -29.37 -40.40
N ALA A 294 -1.09 -30.47 -41.08
CA ALA A 294 -1.88 -31.67 -41.17
C ALA A 294 -1.94 -32.37 -39.81
N TYR A 295 -3.14 -32.85 -39.47
CA TYR A 295 -3.41 -33.76 -38.37
C TYR A 295 -3.35 -35.18 -38.94
N THR A 296 -2.39 -36.00 -38.53
CA THR A 296 -2.41 -37.45 -38.73
C THR A 296 -2.14 -38.18 -37.42
N GLN A 297 -2.94 -39.22 -37.23
CA GLN A 297 -3.08 -40.09 -36.06
C GLN A 297 -1.79 -40.83 -35.69
N LEU A 298 -1.71 -41.28 -34.42
CA LEU A 298 -1.54 -42.67 -33.94
C LEU A 298 -1.15 -42.65 -32.43
N PRO A 299 -1.22 -43.77 -31.69
CA PRO A 299 -2.42 -44.43 -31.20
C PRO A 299 -2.45 -44.48 -29.66
N GLY A 300 -3.54 -45.01 -29.12
CA GLY A 300 -3.86 -45.00 -27.70
C GLY A 300 -2.92 -45.78 -26.78
N SER A 301 -2.99 -45.41 -25.51
CA SER A 301 -2.73 -46.32 -24.40
C SER A 301 -3.78 -46.08 -23.34
N GLU A 302 -4.36 -47.19 -22.92
CA GLU A 302 -5.56 -47.33 -22.13
C GLU A 302 -5.33 -46.87 -20.68
N HIS A 303 -6.35 -46.26 -20.09
CA HIS A 303 -6.42 -46.10 -18.65
C HIS A 303 -6.75 -47.45 -18.02
N PRO A 304 -5.92 -48.02 -17.12
CA PRO A 304 -6.39 -49.05 -16.24
C PRO A 304 -7.16 -48.40 -15.09
N VAL A 305 -8.45 -48.73 -15.05
CA VAL A 305 -9.28 -48.69 -13.86
C VAL A 305 -8.66 -49.62 -12.81
N ALA A 306 -8.31 -49.07 -11.64
CA ALA A 306 -8.07 -49.83 -10.42
C ALA A 306 -8.77 -49.06 -9.29
N GLN A 307 -10.01 -49.45 -9.00
CA GLN A 307 -10.35 -50.37 -7.91
C GLN A 307 -10.22 -49.71 -6.53
N THR A 308 -11.40 -49.36 -6.03
CA THR A 308 -11.81 -49.30 -4.63
C THR A 308 -11.01 -50.28 -3.76
N ALA A 309 -10.23 -49.75 -2.82
CA ALA A 309 -9.69 -50.52 -1.71
C ALA A 309 -10.11 -49.85 -0.39
N ALA A 310 -10.76 -50.67 0.41
CA ALA A 310 -11.43 -50.37 1.66
C ALA A 310 -10.57 -49.60 2.68
N SER A 311 -11.22 -48.68 3.39
CA SER A 311 -10.80 -48.31 4.74
C SER A 311 -10.83 -49.56 5.63
N PRO A 312 -9.78 -49.84 6.43
CA PRO A 312 -9.91 -50.81 7.51
C PRO A 312 -10.80 -50.19 8.60
N GLY A 313 -11.85 -50.92 8.96
CA GLY A 313 -12.73 -50.59 10.07
C GLY A 313 -12.02 -50.65 11.44
N PRO A 314 -12.73 -50.22 12.49
CA PRO A 314 -12.18 -49.96 13.82
C PRO A 314 -12.13 -51.24 14.67
N ALA A 315 -11.11 -51.37 15.52
CA ALA A 315 -11.14 -52.22 16.71
C ALA A 315 -9.95 -51.89 17.63
N PRO A 316 -10.00 -52.20 18.94
CA PRO A 316 -11.14 -52.08 19.85
C PRO A 316 -10.76 -51.24 21.08
N THR A 317 -11.75 -50.53 21.60
CA THR A 317 -11.79 -50.00 22.97
C THR A 317 -11.83 -51.18 23.95
N THR A 318 -10.91 -51.21 24.90
CA THR A 318 -11.13 -51.86 26.21
C THR A 318 -10.59 -50.99 27.35
N PRO A 319 -11.18 -51.09 28.56
CA PRO A 319 -11.37 -49.94 29.42
C PRO A 319 -10.66 -50.01 30.78
N ARG A 320 -10.73 -48.86 31.50
CA ARG A 320 -10.64 -48.65 32.96
C ARG A 320 -9.22 -48.62 33.60
N PRO A 321 -9.04 -48.04 34.81
CA PRO A 321 -10.07 -47.65 35.79
C PRO A 321 -10.04 -46.21 36.31
N SER A 322 -11.25 -45.78 36.67
CA SER A 322 -11.60 -44.65 37.51
C SER A 322 -11.07 -44.81 38.94
N THR A 323 -10.47 -43.76 39.47
CA THR A 323 -10.17 -43.58 40.89
C THR A 323 -11.21 -42.66 41.55
N PRO A 324 -11.63 -42.93 42.80
CA PRO A 324 -12.79 -42.29 43.43
C PRO A 324 -12.45 -40.98 44.18
N PRO A 325 -13.44 -40.10 44.41
CA PRO A 325 -13.23 -38.82 45.09
C PRO A 325 -13.52 -38.93 46.60
N LYS A 326 -12.77 -38.17 47.42
CA LYS A 326 -13.15 -37.84 48.80
C LYS A 326 -12.28 -36.69 49.36
N PRO A 327 -12.72 -35.94 50.38
CA PRO A 327 -13.88 -35.05 50.40
C PRO A 327 -13.51 -33.61 50.84
N SER A 328 -14.42 -32.67 50.58
CA SER A 328 -14.41 -31.30 51.11
C SER A 328 -14.35 -31.22 52.63
N LYS A 329 -13.61 -30.24 53.15
CA LYS A 329 -13.81 -29.64 54.48
C LYS A 329 -13.81 -28.11 54.37
N SER A 330 -14.75 -27.51 55.09
CA SER A 330 -15.08 -26.09 55.14
C SER A 330 -14.11 -25.24 56.00
N ALA A 331 -13.95 -23.99 55.54
CA ALA A 331 -13.68 -22.70 56.21
C ALA A 331 -13.12 -22.60 57.64
N GLY A 332 -12.09 -21.75 57.78
CA GLY A 332 -11.63 -21.04 58.99
C GLY A 332 -10.51 -20.04 58.63
N PRO A 333 -10.39 -18.86 59.30
CA PRO A 333 -9.87 -17.63 58.69
C PRO A 333 -8.34 -17.52 58.73
N GLU A 334 -7.72 -17.11 57.62
CA GLU A 334 -6.27 -16.90 57.52
C GLU A 334 -5.91 -15.40 57.66
N PRO A 335 -4.85 -15.04 58.41
CA PRO A 335 -4.53 -13.65 58.76
C PRO A 335 -4.00 -12.85 57.58
N ALA A 336 -4.21 -11.53 57.64
CA ALA A 336 -3.70 -10.55 56.67
C ALA A 336 -2.18 -10.70 56.44
N ALA A 337 -1.81 -11.30 55.30
CA ALA A 337 -0.44 -11.35 54.83
C ALA A 337 -0.07 -10.00 54.20
N ALA A 338 1.01 -9.40 54.71
CA ALA A 338 1.70 -8.26 54.14
C ALA A 338 2.00 -8.46 52.65
N PRO A 339 2.09 -7.38 51.83
CA PRO A 339 2.26 -7.50 50.40
C PRO A 339 3.64 -8.09 50.09
N THR A 340 3.67 -9.38 49.77
CA THR A 340 4.83 -10.05 49.20
C THR A 340 5.14 -9.35 47.88
N ARG A 341 6.33 -8.74 47.78
CA ARG A 341 6.88 -8.23 46.52
C ARG A 341 6.79 -9.34 45.47
N THR A 342 5.85 -9.22 44.55
CA THR A 342 5.75 -10.11 43.39
C THR A 342 7.04 -9.94 42.59
N LYS A 343 7.88 -10.99 42.57
CA LYS A 343 8.94 -11.12 41.57
C LYS A 343 8.27 -10.90 40.21
N GLN A 344 8.81 -9.98 39.44
CA GLN A 344 8.38 -9.64 38.09
C GLN A 344 8.52 -10.91 37.23
N THR A 345 7.47 -11.73 37.17
CA THR A 345 7.45 -12.93 36.36
C THR A 345 7.19 -12.49 34.93
N CYS A 346 8.25 -12.46 34.13
CA CYS A 346 8.18 -12.62 32.68
C CYS A 346 7.05 -13.59 32.34
N GLY A 347 6.04 -13.15 31.59
CA GLY A 347 4.87 -13.98 31.33
C GLY A 347 5.29 -15.26 30.62
N ALA A 348 5.03 -16.40 31.25
CA ALA A 348 5.13 -17.69 30.60
C ALA A 348 4.03 -17.80 29.54
N GLY A 349 4.37 -17.50 28.28
CA GLY A 349 3.76 -18.11 27.10
C GLY A 349 2.44 -17.55 26.57
N LEU A 350 2.50 -16.95 25.38
CA LEU A 350 1.46 -16.98 24.35
C LEU A 350 2.14 -17.00 22.97
N ALA A 351 1.38 -17.34 21.92
CA ALA A 351 1.88 -17.38 20.54
C ALA A 351 2.64 -16.11 20.16
N LYS A 352 3.72 -16.24 19.36
CA LYS A 352 4.57 -15.13 18.91
C LYS A 352 3.80 -13.93 18.35
N ALA A 353 2.57 -14.12 17.87
CA ALA A 353 1.68 -13.08 17.35
C ALA A 353 1.13 -12.09 18.40
N TRP A 354 1.24 -12.35 19.71
CA TRP A 354 0.62 -11.54 20.77
C TRP A 354 1.59 -11.10 21.85
N ALA A 355 1.32 -9.94 22.46
CA ALA A 355 2.03 -9.51 23.67
C ALA A 355 1.77 -10.51 24.80
N SER A 356 2.84 -11.03 25.39
CA SER A 356 2.80 -12.03 26.46
C SER A 356 3.49 -11.57 27.73
N TRP A 357 3.70 -10.27 27.87
CA TRP A 357 4.42 -9.64 28.96
C TRP A 357 3.60 -8.50 29.58
N PRO A 358 3.76 -8.25 30.88
CA PRO A 358 3.16 -7.09 31.52
C PRO A 358 3.58 -5.78 30.83
N MET A 359 2.60 -4.97 30.43
CA MET A 359 2.88 -3.65 29.84
C MET A 359 3.16 -2.62 30.94
N PRO A 360 4.28 -1.89 30.91
CA PRO A 360 4.64 -0.95 31.96
C PRO A 360 3.80 0.33 31.85
N ARG A 361 3.23 0.78 32.98
CA ARG A 361 2.47 2.04 33.05
C ARG A 361 3.26 3.28 32.63
N THR A 362 4.58 3.28 32.84
CA THR A 362 5.46 4.44 32.58
C THR A 362 6.19 4.36 31.24
N GLY A 363 6.04 3.27 30.48
CA GLY A 363 6.66 3.12 29.16
C GLY A 363 8.19 3.17 29.12
N ARG A 364 8.87 3.16 30.27
CA ARG A 364 10.33 3.31 30.29
C ARG A 364 10.98 1.99 29.92
N ALA A 365 11.59 1.96 28.74
CA ALA A 365 12.37 0.84 28.27
C ALA A 365 13.48 0.47 29.27
N SER A 366 13.75 -0.82 29.43
CA SER A 366 14.70 -1.31 30.43
C SER A 366 15.47 -2.51 29.89
N TYR A 367 16.74 -2.29 29.57
CA TYR A 367 17.60 -3.28 28.91
C TYR A 367 18.80 -3.68 29.75
N THR A 368 19.37 -4.84 29.45
CA THR A 368 20.65 -5.29 30.00
C THR A 368 21.49 -5.87 28.87
N ASN A 369 22.64 -5.24 28.61
CA ASN A 369 23.64 -5.79 27.72
C ASN A 369 24.23 -7.04 28.36
N LEU A 370 24.15 -8.18 27.68
CA LEU A 370 24.66 -9.45 28.19
C LEU A 370 26.15 -9.66 27.88
N GLY A 371 26.78 -8.77 27.10
CA GLY A 371 28.22 -8.81 26.80
C GLY A 371 28.61 -9.81 25.69
N ASP A 372 27.66 -10.59 25.19
CA ASP A 372 27.83 -11.64 24.18
C ASP A 372 27.28 -11.24 22.79
N GLY A 373 27.01 -9.95 22.59
CA GLY A 373 26.35 -9.44 21.39
C GLY A 373 24.82 -9.50 21.45
N THR A 374 24.23 -9.84 22.60
CA THR A 374 22.79 -9.81 22.83
C THR A 374 22.36 -8.83 23.92
N VAL A 375 21.08 -8.49 23.94
CA VAL A 375 20.46 -7.62 24.93
C VAL A 375 19.21 -8.27 25.48
N ARG A 376 19.10 -8.33 26.81
CA ARG A 376 17.89 -8.75 27.50
C ARG A 376 17.00 -7.55 27.76
N ASP A 377 15.76 -7.62 27.30
CA ASP A 377 14.69 -6.73 27.73
C ASP A 377 14.14 -7.20 29.09
N LYS A 378 14.14 -6.32 30.09
CA LYS A 378 13.66 -6.65 31.45
C LYS A 378 12.13 -6.60 31.59
N ILE A 379 11.43 -6.03 30.63
CA ILE A 379 9.97 -5.94 30.58
C ILE A 379 9.41 -7.16 29.86
N THR A 380 9.85 -7.36 28.62
CA THR A 380 9.33 -8.44 27.77
C THR A 380 10.03 -9.78 28.02
N CYS A 381 11.22 -9.73 28.62
CA CYS A 381 12.10 -10.89 28.82
C CYS A 381 12.59 -11.54 27.54
N LEU A 382 12.36 -10.89 26.41
CA LEU A 382 12.93 -11.23 25.13
C LEU A 382 14.43 -10.96 25.13
N VAL A 383 15.18 -11.82 24.45
CA VAL A 383 16.59 -11.59 24.17
C VAL A 383 16.73 -11.22 22.70
N TRP A 384 17.35 -10.07 22.47
CA TRP A 384 17.47 -9.45 21.17
C TRP A 384 18.90 -9.49 20.66
N GLN A 385 19.04 -9.63 19.35
CA GLN A 385 20.30 -9.35 18.66
C GLN A 385 20.66 -7.88 18.94
N ARG A 386 21.86 -7.58 19.43
CA ARG A 386 22.25 -6.21 19.83
C ARG A 386 22.51 -5.31 18.61
N LYS A 387 23.27 -5.79 17.63
CA LYS A 387 23.45 -5.14 16.33
C LYS A 387 22.48 -5.77 15.31
N PRO A 388 21.88 -5.00 14.39
CA PRO A 388 21.00 -5.58 13.37
C PRO A 388 21.78 -6.46 12.39
N ALA A 389 21.06 -7.21 11.57
CA ALA A 389 21.64 -7.99 10.49
C ALA A 389 22.46 -7.11 9.53
N PRO A 390 23.55 -7.63 8.92
CA PRO A 390 24.53 -6.82 8.21
C PRO A 390 24.04 -6.27 6.84
N ARG A 391 22.93 -6.79 6.32
CA ARG A 391 22.34 -6.36 5.05
C ARG A 391 20.82 -6.38 5.11
N THR A 392 20.17 -6.04 4.01
CA THR A 392 18.73 -6.20 3.84
C THR A 392 18.40 -7.56 3.23
N TYR A 393 17.21 -8.09 3.55
CA TYR A 393 16.75 -9.43 3.19
C TYR A 393 15.32 -9.36 2.64
N THR A 394 14.97 -10.27 1.72
CA THR A 394 13.56 -10.52 1.41
C THR A 394 12.84 -11.12 2.62
N TYR A 395 11.51 -11.14 2.63
CA TYR A 395 10.77 -11.68 3.77
C TYR A 395 11.10 -13.16 4.06
N ALA A 396 11.21 -13.99 3.01
CA ALA A 396 11.60 -15.38 3.12
C ALA A 396 13.06 -15.53 3.61
N GLU A 397 13.97 -14.75 3.03
CA GLU A 397 15.38 -14.74 3.45
C GLU A 397 15.54 -14.27 4.92
N ALA A 398 14.72 -13.33 5.38
CA ALA A 398 14.77 -12.79 6.74
C ALA A 398 14.37 -13.86 7.76
N LYS A 399 13.32 -14.63 7.48
CA LYS A 399 12.93 -15.78 8.31
C LYS A 399 14.03 -16.83 8.39
N GLN A 400 14.65 -17.15 7.25
CA GLN A 400 15.76 -18.09 7.19
C GLN A 400 17.00 -17.57 7.95
N TYR A 401 17.34 -16.29 7.78
CA TYR A 401 18.47 -15.67 8.47
C TYR A 401 18.33 -15.77 9.98
N CYS A 402 17.17 -15.40 10.52
CA CYS A 402 16.98 -15.50 11.96
C CYS A 402 16.92 -16.94 12.46
N ALA A 403 16.25 -17.85 11.75
CA ALA A 403 16.22 -19.27 12.14
C ALA A 403 17.62 -19.93 12.13
N GLY A 404 18.52 -19.47 11.26
CA GLY A 404 19.90 -19.96 11.18
C GLY A 404 20.93 -19.17 12.01
N LEU A 405 20.51 -18.15 12.74
CA LEU A 405 21.43 -17.33 13.55
C LEU A 405 21.90 -18.15 14.77
N ASN A 406 23.22 -18.26 14.96
CA ASN A 406 23.83 -18.89 16.12
C ASN A 406 24.62 -17.86 16.95
N LEU A 407 23.92 -16.86 17.46
CA LEU A 407 24.49 -15.81 18.31
C LEU A 407 24.13 -16.10 19.76
N ALA A 408 25.12 -16.43 20.60
CA ALA A 408 24.90 -16.77 22.02
C ALA A 408 23.82 -17.85 22.24
N GLY A 409 23.81 -18.87 21.37
CA GLY A 409 22.86 -19.97 21.34
C GLY A 409 21.88 -19.91 20.17
N ASP A 410 20.92 -20.84 20.19
CA ASP A 410 19.86 -21.04 19.20
C ASP A 410 18.52 -20.41 19.65
N GLY A 411 17.44 -20.78 18.94
CA GLY A 411 16.07 -20.33 19.24
C GLY A 411 15.69 -18.97 18.64
N TRP A 412 16.52 -18.43 17.74
CA TRP A 412 16.29 -17.16 17.07
C TRP A 412 15.15 -17.23 16.05
N HIS A 413 14.33 -16.19 16.01
CA HIS A 413 13.29 -16.00 15.02
C HIS A 413 13.20 -14.53 14.59
N LEU A 414 12.59 -14.33 13.42
CA LEU A 414 12.18 -13.01 12.98
C LEU A 414 11.06 -12.54 13.93
N PRO A 415 11.16 -11.36 14.56
CA PRO A 415 10.21 -10.92 15.57
C PRO A 415 8.84 -10.70 14.96
N SER A 416 7.76 -11.03 15.67
CA SER A 416 6.43 -10.58 15.29
C SER A 416 6.31 -9.06 15.36
N ARG A 417 5.21 -8.52 14.82
CA ARG A 417 4.93 -7.08 14.91
C ARG A 417 4.95 -6.61 16.35
N VAL A 418 4.23 -7.28 17.25
CA VAL A 418 4.15 -6.87 18.65
C VAL A 418 5.47 -7.03 19.41
N GLU A 419 6.29 -8.04 19.08
CA GLU A 419 7.65 -8.16 19.61
C GLU A 419 8.50 -6.97 19.15
N LEU A 420 8.53 -6.65 17.85
CA LEU A 420 9.37 -5.57 17.34
C LEU A 420 8.86 -4.17 17.76
N THR A 421 7.55 -3.97 17.91
CA THR A 421 6.96 -2.74 18.46
C THR A 421 7.39 -2.51 19.92
N SER A 422 7.69 -3.58 20.68
CA SER A 422 8.07 -3.44 22.09
C SER A 422 9.41 -2.74 22.33
N ILE A 423 10.27 -2.67 21.31
CA ILE A 423 11.59 -2.01 21.41
C ILE A 423 11.62 -0.63 20.76
N THR A 424 10.48 -0.10 20.28
CA THR A 424 10.43 1.27 19.78
C THR A 424 10.46 2.27 20.94
N ASP A 425 11.26 3.33 20.80
CA ASP A 425 11.25 4.47 21.70
C ASP A 425 10.64 5.66 20.96
N LEU A 426 9.36 5.93 21.22
CA LEU A 426 8.59 6.95 20.53
C LEU A 426 8.82 8.37 21.08
N SER A 427 9.69 8.51 22.08
CA SER A 427 10.14 9.81 22.60
C SER A 427 11.30 10.41 21.79
N ARG A 428 11.80 9.69 20.79
CA ARG A 428 12.89 10.09 19.91
C ARG A 428 12.63 9.64 18.48
N ASP A 429 13.34 10.25 17.54
CA ASP A 429 13.37 9.85 16.15
C ASP A 429 14.82 9.72 15.68
N ASN A 430 14.99 9.08 14.52
CA ASN A 430 16.25 8.97 13.80
C ASN A 430 17.47 8.49 14.63
N PRO A 431 17.44 7.30 15.26
CA PRO A 431 16.37 6.30 15.24
C PRO A 431 15.50 6.28 16.52
N ALA A 432 14.24 5.89 16.36
CA ALA A 432 13.23 5.67 17.41
C ALA A 432 13.48 4.39 18.24
N ILE A 433 14.64 4.29 18.89
CA ILE A 433 15.07 3.14 19.71
C ILE A 433 16.13 3.58 20.75
N ASP A 434 16.28 2.84 21.85
CA ASP A 434 17.41 3.02 22.77
C ASP A 434 18.73 2.63 22.08
N GLU A 435 19.51 3.62 21.65
CA GLU A 435 20.78 3.42 20.94
C GLU A 435 21.89 2.84 21.82
N THR A 436 21.78 2.97 23.15
CA THR A 436 22.75 2.37 24.09
C THR A 436 22.52 0.86 24.18
N ALA A 437 21.25 0.45 24.17
CA ALA A 437 20.87 -0.95 24.08
C ALA A 437 21.10 -1.50 22.66
N PHE A 438 20.71 -0.77 21.61
CA PHE A 438 20.68 -1.24 20.23
C PHE A 438 21.54 -0.37 19.29
N PRO A 439 22.88 -0.40 19.43
CA PRO A 439 23.77 0.45 18.66
C PRO A 439 23.74 0.08 17.16
N GLY A 440 23.88 1.11 16.31
CA GLY A 440 23.96 0.95 14.87
C GLY A 440 22.64 0.56 14.20
N THR A 441 21.50 0.84 14.83
CA THR A 441 20.18 0.64 14.22
C THR A 441 19.94 1.69 13.13
N PRO A 442 19.83 1.33 11.84
CA PRO A 442 19.48 2.30 10.81
C PRO A 442 18.04 2.81 11.01
N PRO A 443 17.78 4.11 10.77
CA PRO A 443 16.46 4.72 10.84
C PRO A 443 15.65 4.38 9.59
N ARG A 444 15.35 3.08 9.41
CA ARG A 444 14.70 2.51 8.24
C ARG A 444 13.71 1.44 8.67
N PHE A 445 12.99 0.89 7.69
CA PHE A 445 12.07 -0.23 7.89
C PHE A 445 12.78 -1.55 8.19
N PHE A 446 12.21 -2.29 9.15
CA PHE A 446 12.60 -3.61 9.58
C PHE A 446 11.45 -4.60 9.38
N TRP A 447 11.79 -5.80 8.93
CA TRP A 447 10.85 -6.90 8.82
C TRP A 447 10.35 -7.37 10.18
N THR A 448 9.07 -7.70 10.22
CA THR A 448 8.47 -8.56 11.25
C THR A 448 8.16 -9.93 10.64
N SER A 449 7.80 -10.95 11.44
CA SER A 449 7.30 -12.24 10.96
C SER A 449 5.80 -12.28 10.72
N SER A 450 5.12 -11.17 10.97
CA SER A 450 3.67 -11.05 10.89
C SER A 450 3.24 -10.84 9.43
N PRO A 451 2.50 -11.78 8.80
CA PRO A 451 1.90 -11.55 7.50
C PRO A 451 0.74 -10.55 7.63
N TRP A 452 0.41 -9.85 6.54
CA TRP A 452 -0.82 -9.05 6.49
C TRP A 452 -1.95 -9.91 5.90
N ALA A 453 -2.99 -10.18 6.70
CA ALA A 453 -3.98 -11.23 6.40
C ALA A 453 -4.86 -10.99 5.16
N VAL A 454 -4.92 -9.77 4.62
CA VAL A 454 -5.84 -9.40 3.51
C VAL A 454 -5.21 -9.56 2.12
N THR A 455 -4.04 -10.18 2.00
CA THR A 455 -3.33 -10.16 0.72
C THR A 455 -4.01 -11.05 -0.32
N LYS A 456 -4.49 -10.43 -1.40
CA LYS A 456 -4.38 -11.00 -2.76
C LYS A 456 -2.98 -10.67 -3.30
N ALA A 457 -2.47 -11.48 -4.23
CA ALA A 457 -1.08 -11.43 -4.68
C ALA A 457 -0.63 -10.00 -5.11
N PRO A 458 0.61 -9.58 -4.77
CA PRO A 458 1.62 -10.32 -4.00
C PRO A 458 1.37 -10.34 -2.48
N ALA A 459 1.86 -11.38 -1.81
CA ALA A 459 1.79 -11.49 -0.36
C ALA A 459 2.56 -10.33 0.31
N ARG A 460 1.98 -9.78 1.38
CA ARG A 460 2.55 -8.65 2.15
C ARG A 460 2.77 -9.01 3.60
N ALA A 461 3.59 -8.23 4.28
CA ALA A 461 3.91 -8.42 5.69
C ALA A 461 4.11 -7.09 6.41
N TRP A 462 4.06 -7.14 7.73
CA TRP A 462 4.26 -5.99 8.59
C TRP A 462 5.73 -5.60 8.68
N ILE A 463 5.97 -4.30 8.69
CA ILE A 463 7.27 -3.65 8.86
C ILE A 463 7.17 -2.53 9.90
N ILE A 464 8.27 -2.29 10.60
CA ILE A 464 8.39 -1.18 11.57
C ILE A 464 9.50 -0.23 11.10
N ASN A 465 9.19 1.05 10.97
CA ASN A 465 10.17 2.08 10.66
C ASN A 465 10.85 2.56 11.94
N PHE A 466 12.15 2.34 12.08
CA PHE A 466 12.90 2.94 13.18
C PHE A 466 13.30 4.39 12.95
N TYR A 467 12.89 5.05 11.84
CA TYR A 467 13.02 6.51 11.77
C TYR A 467 12.14 7.17 12.84
N GLU A 468 10.84 6.87 12.90
CA GLU A 468 9.91 7.45 13.87
C GLU A 468 9.12 6.43 14.72
N GLY A 469 9.34 5.13 14.52
CA GLY A 469 8.64 4.05 15.24
C GLY A 469 7.29 3.64 14.62
N LEU A 470 7.02 4.07 13.38
CA LEU A 470 5.80 3.78 12.64
C LEU A 470 5.65 2.29 12.33
N THR A 471 4.49 1.72 12.63
CA THR A 471 4.12 0.35 12.23
C THR A 471 3.25 0.37 10.97
N SER A 472 3.70 -0.31 9.91
CA SER A 472 3.04 -0.42 8.60
C SER A 472 2.87 -1.89 8.19
N ASN A 473 1.82 -2.20 7.43
CA ASN A 473 1.39 -3.55 7.05
C ASN A 473 1.54 -3.84 5.54
N ASN A 474 1.96 -2.85 4.74
CA ASN A 474 1.82 -2.87 3.29
C ASN A 474 3.08 -3.32 2.52
N ALA A 475 4.02 -4.00 3.18
CA ALA A 475 5.31 -4.31 2.57
C ALA A 475 5.25 -5.56 1.69
N ASP A 476 5.60 -5.43 0.41
CA ASP A 476 5.76 -6.56 -0.52
C ASP A 476 6.86 -7.52 0.00
N GLN A 477 6.50 -8.80 0.18
CA GLN A 477 7.41 -9.82 0.70
C GLN A 477 8.65 -10.07 -0.19
N THR A 478 8.62 -9.64 -1.46
CA THR A 478 9.77 -9.67 -2.37
C THR A 478 10.74 -8.51 -2.17
N GLY A 479 10.31 -7.44 -1.49
CA GLY A 479 11.14 -6.29 -1.14
C GLY A 479 12.23 -6.63 -0.12
N LYS A 480 13.32 -5.85 -0.10
CA LYS A 480 14.45 -6.07 0.82
C LYS A 480 14.46 -5.05 1.95
N PHE A 481 14.34 -5.51 3.20
CA PHE A 481 14.32 -4.66 4.39
C PHE A 481 15.31 -5.14 5.46
N ASN A 482 15.55 -4.31 6.47
CA ASN A 482 16.46 -4.64 7.57
C ASN A 482 15.86 -5.72 8.47
N VAL A 483 16.72 -6.43 9.21
CA VAL A 483 16.33 -7.52 10.08
C VAL A 483 17.02 -7.38 11.43
N ARG A 484 16.30 -7.66 12.50
CA ARG A 484 16.84 -7.87 13.85
C ARG A 484 16.15 -9.10 14.41
N CYS A 485 16.92 -10.08 14.83
CA CYS A 485 16.36 -11.31 15.36
C CYS A 485 16.07 -11.19 16.85
N VAL A 486 15.12 -11.98 17.31
CA VAL A 486 14.74 -12.12 18.72
C VAL A 486 14.66 -13.60 19.07
N ARG A 487 14.82 -13.94 20.34
CA ARG A 487 14.47 -15.25 20.88
C ARG A 487 13.65 -15.10 22.15
N SER A 488 12.74 -16.04 22.36
CA SER A 488 11.85 -16.11 23.51
C SER A 488 11.80 -17.54 24.05
N GLU A 489 11.51 -17.67 25.35
CA GLU A 489 11.28 -18.98 25.96
C GLU A 489 9.95 -19.58 25.43
N PRO A 490 9.86 -20.91 25.24
CA PRO A 490 8.61 -21.57 24.86
C PRO A 490 7.54 -21.30 25.91
N GLY A 491 6.28 -21.17 25.48
CA GLY A 491 5.22 -21.02 26.47
C GLY A 491 3.83 -21.45 26.03
N SER A 492 2.98 -21.66 27.03
CA SER A 492 1.67 -22.30 26.95
C SER A 492 0.54 -21.31 26.70
N GLY A 493 -0.18 -21.48 25.60
CA GLY A 493 -1.38 -20.71 25.26
C GLY A 493 -2.40 -20.61 26.42
N ARG A 494 -2.92 -19.40 26.64
CA ARG A 494 -4.01 -19.04 27.57
C ARG A 494 -5.09 -18.27 26.80
N PRO A 495 -6.35 -18.27 27.27
CA PRO A 495 -7.38 -17.41 26.68
C PRO A 495 -6.99 -15.94 26.79
N ARG A 496 -7.07 -15.22 25.67
CA ARG A 496 -6.53 -13.86 25.52
C ARG A 496 -7.25 -12.81 26.36
N TYR A 497 -8.57 -12.91 26.49
CA TYR A 497 -9.37 -11.91 27.20
C TYR A 497 -10.33 -12.55 28.20
N ARG A 498 -10.46 -11.92 29.37
CA ARG A 498 -11.52 -12.18 30.34
C ARG A 498 -12.48 -11.00 30.33
N VAL A 499 -13.67 -11.25 29.83
CA VAL A 499 -14.71 -10.23 29.67
C VAL A 499 -15.58 -10.16 30.91
N SER A 500 -15.85 -8.95 31.39
CA SER A 500 -16.78 -8.66 32.49
C SER A 500 -17.64 -7.44 32.15
N THR A 501 -18.55 -7.04 33.05
CA THR A 501 -19.49 -5.94 32.80
C THR A 501 -18.76 -4.64 32.47
N GLY A 502 -18.77 -4.27 31.20
CA GLY A 502 -18.11 -3.07 30.66
C GLY A 502 -16.58 -3.13 30.56
N GLN A 503 -15.92 -4.20 30.99
CA GLN A 503 -14.45 -4.28 31.05
C GLN A 503 -13.89 -5.54 30.36
N VAL A 504 -12.69 -5.43 29.81
CA VAL A 504 -11.95 -6.54 29.19
C VAL A 504 -10.56 -6.63 29.83
N LEU A 505 -10.29 -7.68 30.61
CA LEU A 505 -8.98 -7.96 31.18
C LEU A 505 -8.15 -8.79 30.21
N ASP A 506 -6.96 -8.29 29.87
CA ASP A 506 -5.89 -9.05 29.25
C ASP A 506 -4.93 -9.55 30.35
N PRO A 507 -4.99 -10.84 30.73
CA PRO A 507 -4.14 -11.37 31.78
C PRO A 507 -2.67 -11.47 31.37
N ALA A 508 -2.35 -11.38 30.07
CA ALA A 508 -0.98 -11.48 29.57
C ALA A 508 -0.27 -10.12 29.67
N THR A 509 -0.95 -9.05 29.25
CA THR A 509 -0.42 -7.69 29.39
C THR A 509 -0.66 -7.07 30.77
N GLY A 510 -1.57 -7.65 31.56
CA GLY A 510 -2.02 -7.11 32.84
C GLY A 510 -2.94 -5.89 32.69
N LEU A 511 -3.29 -5.52 31.46
CA LEU A 511 -4.11 -4.35 31.16
C LEU A 511 -5.59 -4.70 31.27
N THR A 512 -6.37 -3.80 31.88
CA THR A 512 -7.82 -3.86 31.80
C THR A 512 -8.34 -2.71 30.94
N TRP A 513 -9.14 -3.04 29.94
CA TRP A 513 -9.65 -2.13 28.93
C TRP A 513 -11.13 -1.81 29.12
N GLN A 514 -11.51 -0.59 28.76
CA GLN A 514 -12.91 -0.23 28.56
C GLN A 514 -13.45 -1.03 27.37
N ARG A 515 -14.56 -1.74 27.60
CA ARG A 515 -15.17 -2.59 26.57
C ARG A 515 -15.91 -1.78 25.51
N ALA A 516 -16.74 -0.83 25.95
CA ALA A 516 -17.46 0.05 25.05
C ALA A 516 -16.52 1.10 24.43
N ILE A 517 -16.82 1.51 23.20
CA ILE A 517 -16.15 2.65 22.55
C ILE A 517 -16.65 3.97 23.16
N SER A 518 -15.79 4.99 23.21
CA SER A 518 -16.20 6.35 23.54
C SER A 518 -17.09 6.96 22.44
N PRO A 519 -17.76 8.09 22.68
CA PRO A 519 -18.17 8.99 21.60
C PRO A 519 -16.95 9.49 20.80
N ALA A 520 -17.16 9.93 19.56
CA ALA A 520 -16.11 10.57 18.77
C ALA A 520 -15.73 11.93 19.39
N MET A 521 -14.44 12.22 19.47
CA MET A 521 -13.91 13.44 20.07
C MET A 521 -12.58 13.89 19.45
N PRO A 522 -12.25 15.19 19.54
CA PRO A 522 -10.90 15.68 19.25
C PRO A 522 -9.83 15.07 20.18
N PRO A 523 -8.57 14.96 19.71
CA PRO A 523 -7.48 14.30 20.46
C PRO A 523 -7.10 15.01 21.78
N GLU A 524 -7.37 16.31 21.92
CA GLU A 524 -7.18 17.09 23.14
C GLU A 524 -8.13 16.66 24.28
N ASN A 525 -9.32 16.15 23.94
CA ASN A 525 -10.32 15.74 24.93
C ASN A 525 -10.14 14.30 25.42
N ALA A 526 -9.42 13.47 24.67
CA ALA A 526 -9.30 12.03 24.94
C ALA A 526 -8.70 11.70 26.32
N THR A 527 -7.69 12.48 26.75
CA THR A 527 -7.08 12.28 28.07
C THR A 527 -8.06 12.62 29.20
N GLY A 528 -8.78 13.73 29.08
CA GLY A 528 -9.80 14.14 30.05
C GLY A 528 -11.01 13.20 30.08
N TYR A 529 -11.40 12.64 28.93
CA TYR A 529 -12.45 11.62 28.85
C TYR A 529 -12.10 10.39 29.69
N CYS A 530 -10.92 9.81 29.48
CA CYS A 530 -10.52 8.63 30.24
C CYS A 530 -10.37 8.92 31.73
N ALA A 531 -9.79 10.06 32.11
CA ALA A 531 -9.65 10.43 33.52
C ALA A 531 -11.00 10.58 34.26
N LYS A 532 -12.09 10.90 33.55
CA LYS A 532 -13.44 11.06 34.11
C LYS A 532 -14.27 9.77 34.09
N LEU A 533 -13.78 8.70 33.46
CA LEU A 533 -14.50 7.43 33.39
C LEU A 533 -14.51 6.78 34.78
N THR A 534 -15.69 6.51 35.34
CA THR A 534 -15.86 5.88 36.67
C THR A 534 -16.26 4.41 36.58
N LEU A 535 -16.07 3.79 35.42
CA LEU A 535 -16.46 2.42 35.13
C LEU A 535 -15.82 1.43 36.12
N GLY A 536 -16.65 0.75 36.92
CA GLY A 536 -16.21 -0.21 37.92
C GLY A 536 -15.48 0.41 39.12
N GLY A 537 -15.60 1.72 39.36
CA GLY A 537 -14.99 2.40 40.51
C GLY A 537 -13.45 2.49 40.43
N HIS A 538 -12.89 2.47 39.22
CA HIS A 538 -11.44 2.53 39.00
C HIS A 538 -11.03 3.82 38.31
N GLU A 539 -9.77 4.19 38.48
CA GLU A 539 -9.14 5.26 37.71
C GLU A 539 -8.71 4.73 36.33
N TRP A 540 -9.10 5.46 35.29
CA TRP A 540 -8.82 5.12 33.90
C TRP A 540 -7.93 6.17 33.26
N ARG A 541 -7.12 5.74 32.29
CA ARG A 541 -6.24 6.63 31.53
C ARG A 541 -6.30 6.31 30.04
N LEU A 542 -5.82 7.28 29.25
CA LEU A 542 -5.60 7.07 27.83
C LEU A 542 -4.40 6.11 27.65
N PRO A 543 -4.51 5.07 26.83
CA PRO A 543 -3.44 4.10 26.61
C PRO A 543 -2.29 4.70 25.80
N SER A 544 -1.07 4.17 25.92
CA SER A 544 -0.01 4.43 24.95
C SER A 544 -0.32 3.76 23.61
N VAL A 545 0.33 4.18 22.52
CA VAL A 545 0.13 3.51 21.22
C VAL A 545 0.70 2.08 21.24
N GLN A 546 1.71 1.80 22.05
CA GLN A 546 2.23 0.45 22.25
C GLN A 546 1.24 -0.43 23.01
N GLU A 547 0.49 0.12 23.98
CA GLU A 547 -0.60 -0.59 24.65
C GLU A 547 -1.75 -0.86 23.68
N LEU A 548 -2.17 0.12 22.87
CA LEU A 548 -3.17 -0.11 21.81
C LEU A 548 -2.69 -1.18 20.81
N ALA A 549 -1.40 -1.19 20.47
CA ALA A 549 -0.85 -2.17 19.55
C ALA A 549 -0.96 -3.62 20.05
N THR A 550 -1.16 -3.87 21.35
CA THR A 550 -1.35 -5.24 21.88
C THR A 550 -2.75 -5.80 21.60
N THR A 551 -3.72 -4.95 21.27
CA THR A 551 -5.10 -5.39 20.99
C THR A 551 -5.29 -5.79 19.52
N VAL A 552 -4.42 -5.34 18.62
CA VAL A 552 -4.50 -5.56 17.16
C VAL A 552 -4.43 -7.04 16.77
N ASP A 553 -5.52 -7.54 16.17
CA ASP A 553 -5.61 -8.88 15.60
C ASP A 553 -5.21 -8.91 14.13
N GLU A 554 -3.99 -9.36 13.87
CA GLU A 554 -3.39 -9.41 12.53
C GLU A 554 -4.08 -10.40 11.59
N SER A 555 -4.91 -11.31 12.12
CA SER A 555 -5.71 -12.23 11.31
C SER A 555 -7.00 -11.60 10.75
N ARG A 556 -7.30 -10.36 11.13
CA ARG A 556 -8.55 -9.66 10.83
C ARG A 556 -8.26 -8.28 10.27
N VAL A 557 -9.24 -7.75 9.55
CA VAL A 557 -9.31 -6.35 9.11
C VAL A 557 -10.76 -5.88 9.14
N ALA A 558 -10.94 -4.57 9.25
CA ALA A 558 -12.23 -3.89 9.34
C ALA A 558 -13.23 -4.62 10.28
N PRO A 559 -12.93 -4.72 11.59
CA PRO A 559 -11.73 -4.25 12.29
C PRO A 559 -10.75 -5.37 12.69
N ALA A 560 -9.45 -5.06 12.66
CA ALA A 560 -8.30 -5.80 13.17
C ALA A 560 -8.25 -5.86 14.70
N ILE A 561 -9.32 -6.32 15.35
CA ILE A 561 -9.42 -6.55 16.80
C ILE A 561 -10.35 -7.74 17.09
N ASP A 562 -10.26 -8.33 18.27
CA ASP A 562 -11.26 -9.29 18.76
C ASP A 562 -12.61 -8.57 18.99
N VAL A 563 -13.50 -8.64 18.00
CA VAL A 563 -14.82 -7.98 18.05
C VAL A 563 -15.77 -8.56 19.10
N THR A 564 -15.52 -9.78 19.58
CA THR A 564 -16.31 -10.38 20.66
C THR A 564 -15.91 -9.76 21.99
N ALA A 565 -14.61 -9.59 22.23
CA ALA A 565 -14.10 -8.87 23.38
C ALA A 565 -14.44 -7.37 23.30
N PHE A 566 -14.28 -6.75 22.12
CA PHE A 566 -14.42 -5.31 21.89
C PHE A 566 -15.52 -4.99 20.84
N PRO A 567 -16.80 -5.18 21.19
CA PRO A 567 -17.90 -4.92 20.28
C PRO A 567 -18.03 -3.42 19.97
N GLY A 568 -18.56 -3.11 18.79
CA GLY A 568 -18.81 -1.73 18.36
C GLY A 568 -17.54 -0.91 18.12
N THR A 569 -16.40 -1.56 17.87
CA THR A 569 -15.18 -0.88 17.42
C THR A 569 -15.47 -0.21 16.08
N ALA A 570 -15.39 1.12 16.05
CA ALA A 570 -15.58 1.91 14.84
C ALA A 570 -14.50 1.60 13.80
N GLU A 571 -14.95 1.42 12.56
CA GLU A 571 -14.16 1.34 11.33
C GLU A 571 -13.87 2.76 10.79
N ASP A 572 -12.88 2.89 9.91
CA ASP A 572 -12.36 4.13 9.32
C ASP A 572 -12.01 5.19 10.38
N ALA A 573 -11.59 4.73 11.56
CA ALA A 573 -11.53 5.53 12.76
C ALA A 573 -10.17 5.45 13.46
N ARG A 574 -9.75 6.60 13.99
CA ARG A 574 -8.53 6.70 14.81
C ARG A 574 -8.85 6.48 16.27
N TYR A 575 -7.99 5.73 16.94
CA TYR A 575 -8.01 5.55 18.39
C TYR A 575 -6.85 6.30 18.99
N TRP A 576 -7.17 7.30 19.81
CA TRP A 576 -6.22 8.21 20.41
C TRP A 576 -5.35 7.52 21.46
N SER A 577 -4.06 7.82 21.43
CA SER A 577 -3.11 7.36 22.45
C SER A 577 -2.55 8.52 23.28
N ALA A 578 -2.09 8.25 24.49
CA ALA A 578 -1.31 9.17 25.31
C ALA A 578 0.07 9.48 24.71
N THR A 579 0.55 8.66 23.78
CA THR A 579 1.89 8.80 23.18
C THR A 579 1.95 10.01 22.25
N ARG A 580 2.98 10.84 22.45
CA ARG A 580 3.31 12.01 21.63
C ARG A 580 4.55 11.69 20.79
N PRO A 581 4.57 11.98 19.48
CA PRO A 581 5.81 11.95 18.72
C PRO A 581 6.71 13.09 19.20
N SER A 582 8.02 12.86 19.21
CA SER A 582 9.00 13.92 19.45
C SER A 582 9.30 14.66 18.15
N PRO A 583 9.55 15.99 18.14
CA PRO A 583 9.44 16.96 19.24
C PRO A 583 8.12 17.76 19.26
N ASP A 584 7.16 17.46 18.37
CA ASP A 584 5.94 18.27 18.21
C ASP A 584 4.85 17.86 19.22
N PRO A 585 4.57 18.67 20.27
CA PRO A 585 3.59 18.34 21.29
C PRO A 585 2.14 18.39 20.77
N SER A 586 1.90 18.99 19.60
CA SER A 586 0.57 19.07 18.98
C SER A 586 0.15 17.75 18.35
N LEU A 587 1.11 16.95 17.90
CA LEU A 587 0.86 15.65 17.28
C LEU A 587 0.61 14.58 18.35
N ARG A 588 -0.12 13.53 17.97
CA ARG A 588 -0.48 12.44 18.88
C ARG A 588 -0.55 11.15 18.10
N TRP A 589 0.13 10.10 18.59
CA TRP A 589 -0.01 8.79 18.00
C TRP A 589 -1.44 8.28 18.15
N SER A 590 -1.88 7.58 17.13
CA SER A 590 -3.18 6.95 17.02
C SER A 590 -3.03 5.63 16.30
N LEU A 591 -3.96 4.73 16.60
CA LEU A 591 -4.08 3.43 15.96
C LEU A 591 -5.36 3.39 15.12
N ASN A 592 -5.27 2.85 13.91
CA ASN A 592 -6.44 2.52 13.10
C ASN A 592 -6.72 1.02 13.24
N TYR A 593 -7.95 0.66 13.61
CA TYR A 593 -8.35 -0.75 13.67
C TYR A 593 -8.83 -1.29 12.33
N ASP A 594 -8.91 -0.54 11.23
CA ASP A 594 -9.22 -1.14 9.92
C ASP A 594 -8.20 -2.21 9.56
N ASP A 595 -6.94 -1.93 9.87
CA ASP A 595 -5.84 -2.77 9.44
C ASP A 595 -4.69 -2.82 10.44
N GLY A 596 -4.84 -2.19 11.62
CA GLY A 596 -3.88 -2.13 12.72
C GLY A 596 -2.74 -1.12 12.53
N PHE A 597 -2.80 -0.26 11.50
CA PHE A 597 -1.80 0.75 11.21
C PHE A 597 -1.70 1.83 12.29
N THR A 598 -0.50 2.39 12.49
CA THR A 598 -0.26 3.48 13.45
C THR A 598 0.13 4.78 12.75
N THR A 599 -0.40 5.91 13.21
CA THR A 599 -0.09 7.24 12.65
C THR A 599 -0.18 8.33 13.70
N TYR A 600 0.50 9.44 13.50
CA TYR A 600 0.49 10.60 14.41
C TYR A 600 0.03 11.91 13.75
N ARG A 601 -0.57 11.83 12.54
CA ARG A 601 -1.03 13.00 11.77
C ARG A 601 -2.31 13.61 12.34
N ALA A 602 -2.47 14.92 12.17
CA ALA A 602 -3.65 15.67 12.58
C ALA A 602 -4.94 15.14 11.96
N ALA A 603 -5.98 14.95 12.78
CA ALA A 603 -7.33 14.64 12.35
C ALA A 603 -8.36 15.34 13.25
N GLY A 604 -9.53 15.65 12.71
CA GLY A 604 -10.53 16.45 13.42
C GLY A 604 -11.27 15.70 14.55
N SER A 605 -11.38 14.37 14.47
CA SER A 605 -12.08 13.56 15.46
C SER A 605 -11.63 12.09 15.43
N GLY A 606 -11.79 11.38 16.55
CA GLY A 606 -11.45 9.98 16.75
C GLY A 606 -11.99 9.47 18.09
N TYR A 607 -11.60 8.27 18.50
CA TYR A 607 -12.15 7.59 19.67
C TYR A 607 -11.09 7.32 20.73
N ALA A 608 -11.52 7.09 21.96
CA ALA A 608 -10.66 6.61 23.03
C ALA A 608 -11.16 5.23 23.49
N ARG A 609 -10.21 4.34 23.80
CA ARG A 609 -10.46 3.10 24.52
C ARG A 609 -9.58 3.11 25.76
N CYS A 610 -10.18 3.47 26.89
CA CYS A 610 -9.42 3.71 28.11
C CYS A 610 -8.84 2.41 28.68
N VAL A 611 -7.70 2.52 29.36
CA VAL A 611 -7.00 1.41 29.99
C VAL A 611 -6.65 1.76 31.44
N ARG A 612 -6.38 0.74 32.28
CA ARG A 612 -5.88 0.93 33.65
C ARG A 612 -4.72 0.00 33.99
#